data_AF-A0A1A7Z509-F1
#
_entry.id   AF-A0A1A7Z509-F1
#
_cell.length_a   1.000
_cell.length_b   1.000
_cell.length_c   1.000
_cell.angle_alpha   90.00
_cell.angle_beta   90.00
_cell.angle_gamma   90.00
#
_symmetry.space_group_name_H-M   'P 1'
#
loop_
_entity.id
_entity.type
_entity.pdbx_description
1 polymer ?
#
loop_
_entity_poly.entity_id
_entity_poly.type
_entity_poly.pdbx_seq_one_letter_code
_entity_poly.pdbx_strand_id
1 'polypeptide(L)' 'LELQTVQKELHIREDERGNTVVVGVREIVITSAEELLSILEMGNALRHTGVTGMNEHSSRSHAVLILQVNI' A
#
# COMPACT_ATOMS: atom_id res chain seq x y z
N LEU A 1 4.88 -10.45 -17.59
CA LEU A 1 5.10 -10.42 -16.13
C LEU A 1 3.72 -10.33 -15.51
N GLU A 2 3.16 -11.45 -15.05
CA GLU A 2 1.80 -11.46 -14.50
C GLU A 2 1.81 -10.74 -13.15
N LEU A 3 1.09 -9.62 -13.06
CA LEU A 3 0.75 -9.00 -11.78
C LEU A 3 -0.29 -9.89 -11.11
N GLN A 4 0.16 -10.99 -10.52
CA GLN A 4 -0.70 -11.83 -9.69
C GLN A 4 -1.13 -11.01 -8.47
N THR A 5 -2.34 -10.44 -8.53
CA THR A 5 -3.03 -9.88 -7.37
C THR A 5 -3.56 -11.03 -6.52
N VAL A 6 -2.65 -11.79 -5.92
CA VAL A 6 -2.99 -12.52 -4.70
C VAL A 6 -3.16 -11.42 -3.66
N GLN A 7 -4.41 -11.06 -3.36
CA GLN A 7 -4.71 -10.25 -2.19
C GLN A 7 -4.23 -11.03 -0.97
N LYS A 8 -2.99 -10.78 -0.57
CA LYS A 8 -2.42 -11.37 0.62
C LYS A 8 -3.10 -10.69 1.80
N GLU A 9 -3.67 -11.48 2.69
CA GLU A 9 -4.28 -10.97 3.90
C GLU A 9 -3.21 -10.23 4.72
N LEU A 10 -3.52 -8.98 5.10
CA LEU A 10 -2.64 -8.15 5.93
C LEU A 10 -3.00 -8.36 7.40
N HIS A 11 -1.99 -8.61 8.23
CA HIS A 11 -2.18 -8.79 9.66
C HIS A 11 -1.40 -7.75 10.46
N ILE A 12 -2.03 -7.18 11.49
CA ILE A 12 -1.36 -6.29 12.44
C ILE A 12 -0.84 -7.14 13.59
N ARG A 13 0.46 -7.04 13.90
CA ARG A 13 1.14 -7.80 14.97
C ARG A 13 2.11 -6.91 15.73
N GLU A 14 2.63 -7.42 16.83
CA GLU A 14 3.72 -6.81 17.61
C GLU A 14 5.04 -7.57 17.33
N ASP A 15 6.15 -6.85 17.11
CA ASP A 15 7.49 -7.45 17.00
C ASP A 15 8.12 -7.71 18.38
N GLU A 16 9.31 -8.33 18.40
CA GLU A 16 10.02 -8.65 19.65
C GLU A 16 10.45 -7.43 20.47
N ARG A 17 10.35 -6.23 19.89
CA ARG A 17 10.71 -4.95 20.51
C ARG A 17 9.48 -4.17 20.99
N GLY A 18 8.27 -4.72 20.80
CA GLY A 18 7.01 -4.05 21.16
C GLY A 18 6.46 -3.12 20.08
N ASN A 19 6.98 -3.15 18.85
CA ASN A 19 6.50 -2.28 17.77
C ASN A 19 5.33 -2.93 17.04
N THR A 20 4.31 -2.14 16.72
CA THR A 20 3.24 -2.55 15.81
C THR A 20 3.76 -2.66 14.38
N VAL A 21 3.64 -3.85 13.79
CA VAL A 21 4.07 -4.16 12.42
C VAL A 21 2.92 -4.71 11.59
N VAL A 22 2.93 -4.42 10.28
CA VAL A 22 1.96 -4.97 9.32
C VAL A 22 2.61 -6.11 8.56
N VAL A 23 2.13 -7.33 8.77
CA VAL A 23 2.63 -8.54 8.11
C VAL A 23 1.88 -8.78 6.81
N GLY A 24 2.60 -9.21 5.78
CA GLY A 24 2.04 -9.51 4.46
C GLY A 24 2.10 -8.35 3.47
N VAL A 25 2.61 -7.18 3.89
CA VAL A 25 2.87 -6.05 3.00
C VAL A 25 3.97 -6.39 1.99
N ARG A 26 3.93 -5.70 0.84
CA ARG A 26 5.02 -5.70 -0.13
C ARG A 26 5.87 -4.46 0.11
N GLU A 27 7.15 -4.67 0.36
CA GLU A 27 8.15 -3.59 0.40
C GLU A 27 8.90 -3.53 -0.92
N ILE A 28 9.24 -2.32 -1.35
CA ILE A 28 9.96 -2.06 -2.59
C ILE A 28 11.08 -1.06 -2.26
N VAL A 29 12.32 -1.45 -2.55
CA VAL A 29 13.46 -0.54 -2.46
C VAL A 29 13.41 0.39 -3.67
N ILE A 30 13.52 1.69 -3.40
CA ILE A 30 13.60 2.73 -4.41
C ILE A 30 14.88 3.54 -4.24
N THR A 31 15.35 4.13 -5.33
CA THR A 31 16.58 4.94 -5.35
C THR A 31 16.35 6.38 -5.83
N SER A 32 15.13 6.71 -6.28
CA SER A 32 14.78 8.05 -6.75
C SER A 32 13.35 8.46 -6.42
N ALA A 33 13.06 9.76 -6.55
CA ALA A 33 11.72 10.29 -6.38
C ALA A 33 10.77 9.86 -7.50
N GLU A 34 11.29 9.68 -8.71
CA GLU A 34 10.54 9.22 -9.88
C GLU A 34 10.05 7.78 -9.70
N GLU A 35 10.87 6.91 -9.11
CA GLU A 35 10.46 5.55 -8.74
C GLU A 35 9.36 5.55 -7.67
N LEU A 36 9.47 6.43 -6.66
CA LEU A 36 8.42 6.60 -5.65
C LEU A 36 7.08 7.00 -6.27
N LEU A 37 7.10 8.00 -7.15
CA LEU A 37 5.90 8.51 -7.83
C LEU A 37 5.25 7.42 -8.68
N SER A 38 6.06 6.63 -9.40
CA SER A 38 5.57 5.51 -10.21
C SER A 38 4.88 4.43 -9.37
N ILE A 39 5.42 4.11 -8.18
CA ILE A 39 4.80 3.17 -7.24
C ILE A 39 3.49 3.73 -6.69
N LEU A 40 3.45 5.02 -6.37
CA LEU A 40 2.25 5.69 -5.88
C LEU A 40 1.11 5.67 -6.90
N GLU A 41 1.42 5.94 -8.17
CA GLU A 41 0.46 5.84 -9.28
C GLU A 41 -0.07 4.42 -9.44
N MET A 42 0.83 3.42 -9.42
CA MET A 42 0.43 2.00 -9.46
C MET A 42 -0.47 1.63 -8.26
N GLY A 43 -0.13 2.06 -7.05
CA GLY A 43 -0.92 1.82 -5.85
C GLY A 43 -2.31 2.46 -5.91
N ASN A 44 -2.41 3.67 -6.45
CA ASN A 44 -3.68 4.34 -6.68
C ASN A 44 -4.54 3.63 -7.73
N ALA A 45 -3.94 3.11 -8.81
CA ALA A 45 -4.66 2.34 -9.83
C ALA A 45 -5.19 1.00 -9.31
N LEU A 46 -4.48 0.37 -8.36
CA LEU A 46 -4.89 -0.88 -7.70
C LEU A 46 -5.87 -0.65 -6.54
N ARG A 47 -6.06 0.60 -6.11
CA ARG A 47 -6.95 0.93 -5.00
C ARG A 47 -8.39 0.63 -5.41
N HIS A 48 -9.04 -0.28 -4.67
CA HIS A 48 -10.43 -0.65 -4.92
C HIS A 48 -11.36 0.50 -4.53
N THR A 49 -11.57 1.45 -5.43
CA THR A 49 -12.56 2.53 -5.25
C THR A 49 -13.94 1.99 -5.65
N GLY A 50 -14.70 1.50 -4.68
CA GLY A 50 -16.10 1.18 -4.90
C GLY A 50 -16.89 2.45 -5.25
N VAL A 51 -17.36 2.55 -6.50
CA VAL A 51 -18.32 3.57 -6.93
C VAL A 51 -19.68 3.16 -6.35
N THR A 52 -20.11 3.80 -5.27
CA THR A 52 -21.51 3.77 -4.86
C THR A 52 -22.17 5.00 -5.47
N GLY A 53 -23.22 4.81 -6.28
CA GLY A 53 -23.83 5.76 -7.24
C GLY A 53 -24.31 7.14 -6.77
N MET A 54 -23.68 7.76 -5.77
CA MET A 54 -23.92 9.13 -5.34
C MET A 54 -22.62 9.95 -5.19
N ASN A 55 -21.42 9.32 -5.18
CA ASN A 55 -20.12 10.01 -5.14
C ASN A 55 -19.10 9.30 -6.06
N GLU A 56 -18.40 10.06 -6.90
CA GLU A 56 -17.39 9.58 -7.85
C GLU A 56 -16.11 9.08 -7.15
N HIS A 57 -15.79 9.64 -5.98
CA HIS A 57 -14.63 9.26 -5.17
C HIS A 57 -15.06 9.07 -3.71
N SER A 58 -15.28 7.82 -3.29
CA SER A 58 -15.53 7.55 -1.88
C SER A 58 -14.20 7.39 -1.13
N SER A 59 -13.99 8.18 -0.07
CA SER A 59 -12.91 8.01 0.92
C SER A 59 -13.08 6.76 1.79
N ARG A 60 -13.95 5.81 1.38
CA ARG A 60 -14.34 4.64 2.17
C ARG A 60 -13.28 3.53 2.17
N SER A 61 -12.19 3.72 1.44
CA SER A 61 -10.96 2.93 1.58
C SER A 61 -9.85 3.85 2.10
N HIS A 62 -9.32 3.55 3.28
CA HIS A 62 -8.12 4.22 3.79
C HIS A 62 -6.91 3.64 3.06
N ALA A 63 -6.13 4.50 2.41
CA ALA A 63 -4.85 4.13 1.82
C ALA A 63 -3.72 4.59 2.75
N VAL A 64 -2.77 3.70 3.01
CA VAL A 64 -1.60 3.98 3.85
C VAL A 64 -0.36 3.71 3.01
N LEU A 65 0.51 4.72 2.90
CA LEU A 65 1.84 4.61 2.31
C LEU A 65 2.87 4.71 3.43
N ILE A 66 3.82 3.77 3.46
CA ILE A 66 4.93 3.76 4.43
C ILE A 66 6.22 4.03 3.67
N LEU A 67 6.98 5.03 4.13
CA LEU A 67 8.32 5.34 3.63
C LEU A 67 9.32 5.08 4.74
N GLN A 68 10.29 4.20 4.50
CA GLN A 68 11.39 3.95 5.41
C GLN A 68 12.68 4.54 4.84
N VAL A 69 13.29 5.45 5.59
CA VAL A 69 14.58 6.06 5.24
C VAL A 69 15.65 5.41 6.09
N ASN A 70 16.57 4.69 5.45
CA ASN A 70 17.73 4.13 6.11
C ASN A 70 18.89 5.13 5.95
N ILE A 71 19.42 5.63 7.07
CA ILE A 71 20.57 6.53 7.14
C ILE A 71 21.77 5.73 7.63
#